data_AF-A0A946I8F3-F1
#
_entry.id   AF-A0A946I8F3-F1
#
_cell.length_a   1.000
_cell.length_b   1.000
_cell.length_c   1.000
_cell.angle_alpha   90.00
_cell.angle_beta   90.00
_cell.angle_gamma   90.00
#
_symmetry.space_group_name_H-M   'P 1'
#
loop_
_entity.id
_entity.type
_entity.pdbx_description
1 polymer ?
#
loop_
_entity_poly.entity_id
_entity_poly.type
_entity_poly.pdbx_seq_one_letter_code
_entity_poly.pdbx_strand_id
1 'polypeptide(L)'
;MPKVFKRLNYYLFLFSTTSRVFPYLLILGLASLVILVGMTAYFFGLFSAEAILAEGIDDAMGGGLLDTLWWSMKHILDPGALSENYGAPAGVILFALFNSIMGLIITGALIGFIVSAIQSAMEDARRGSATIRENGHYLILGWNRKGIVILELLAKLGATNRVVVLTETDIEQVRTDIRQGPWLLKQLTLLPMQGSISVNSELRRVAAHRASHIILLSESKSGAGSDLTTIKTLTLLNSGLY
;
A
#
# COMPACT_ATOMS: atom_id res chain seq x y z
N MET A 1 -35.29 19.16 5.93
CA MET A 1 -34.39 18.25 5.17
C MET A 1 -34.92 16.82 5.29
N PRO A 2 -35.29 16.17 4.18
CA PRO A 2 -36.04 14.92 4.21
C PRO A 2 -35.23 13.75 4.80
N LYS A 3 -35.86 12.93 5.66
CA LYS A 3 -35.26 11.80 6.40
C LYS A 3 -34.50 10.79 5.52
N VAL A 4 -34.83 10.73 4.22
CA VAL A 4 -34.19 9.87 3.22
C VAL A 4 -32.74 10.30 2.94
N PHE A 5 -32.46 11.60 2.85
CA PHE A 5 -31.10 12.12 2.63
C PHE A 5 -30.15 11.80 3.78
N LYS A 6 -30.65 11.83 5.03
CA LYS A 6 -29.83 11.45 6.20
C LYS A 6 -29.47 9.97 6.20
N ARG A 7 -30.39 9.09 5.78
CA ARG A 7 -30.12 7.65 5.66
C ARG A 7 -29.12 7.35 4.54
N LEU A 8 -29.27 8.00 3.38
CA LEU A 8 -28.34 7.85 2.26
C LEU A 8 -26.92 8.29 2.63
N ASN A 9 -26.78 9.47 3.26
CA ASN A 9 -25.49 9.98 3.72
C ASN A 9 -24.85 9.05 4.77
N TYR A 10 -25.65 8.45 5.65
CA TYR A 10 -25.16 7.49 6.63
C TYR A 10 -24.65 6.19 6.00
N TYR A 11 -25.37 5.64 5.01
CA TYR A 11 -24.91 4.46 4.28
C TYR A 11 -23.66 4.74 3.44
N LEU A 12 -23.58 5.92 2.81
CA LEU A 12 -22.37 6.36 2.10
C LEU A 12 -21.18 6.52 3.06
N PHE A 13 -21.40 7.09 4.24
CA PHE A 13 -20.36 7.21 5.26
C PHE A 13 -19.88 5.85 5.78
N LEU A 14 -20.81 4.92 6.06
CA LEU A 14 -20.47 3.56 6.46
C LEU A 14 -19.71 2.82 5.37
N PHE A 15 -20.15 2.93 4.12
CA PHE A 15 -19.49 2.27 2.99
C PHE A 15 -18.09 2.85 2.74
N SER A 16 -17.95 4.18 2.86
CA SER A 16 -16.67 4.90 2.78
C SER A 16 -15.66 4.45 3.84
N THR A 17 -16.12 4.31 5.08
CA THR A 17 -15.25 3.98 6.22
C THR A 17 -14.93 2.48 6.30
N THR A 18 -15.81 1.62 5.78
CA THR A 18 -15.70 0.16 5.99
C THR A 18 -14.92 -0.56 4.90
N SER A 19 -14.91 -0.04 3.66
CA SER A 19 -14.37 -0.76 2.52
C SER A 19 -13.04 -0.20 2.03
N ARG A 20 -12.01 -1.06 1.95
CA ARG A 20 -10.72 -0.75 1.29
C ARG A 20 -10.88 -0.44 -0.21
N VAL A 21 -12.01 -0.83 -0.80
CA VAL A 21 -12.30 -0.68 -2.23
C VAL A 21 -13.00 0.65 -2.54
N PHE A 22 -13.52 1.34 -1.52
CA PHE A 22 -14.30 2.57 -1.70
C PHE A 22 -13.56 3.68 -2.47
N PRO A 23 -12.28 4.00 -2.20
CA PRO A 23 -11.59 5.06 -2.92
C PRO A 23 -11.51 4.80 -4.43
N TYR A 24 -11.30 3.54 -4.82
CA TYR A 24 -11.25 3.13 -6.23
C TYR A 24 -12.62 3.27 -6.90
N LEU A 25 -13.69 2.83 -6.22
CA LEU A 25 -15.05 2.97 -6.73
C LEU A 25 -15.48 4.43 -6.87
N LEU A 26 -15.05 5.28 -5.94
CA LEU A 26 -15.31 6.73 -6.00
C LEU A 26 -14.62 7.36 -7.22
N ILE A 27 -13.33 7.05 -7.45
CA ILE A 27 -12.60 7.54 -8.62
C ILE A 27 -13.23 7.05 -9.92
N LEU A 28 -13.58 5.75 -10.00
CA LEU A 28 -14.25 5.19 -11.16
C LEU A 28 -15.63 5.83 -11.39
N GLY A 29 -16.38 6.08 -10.32
CA GLY A 29 -17.67 6.77 -10.37
C GLY A 29 -17.53 8.21 -10.89
N LEU A 30 -16.58 8.99 -10.37
CA LEU A 30 -16.29 10.34 -10.85
C LEU A 30 -15.82 10.32 -12.31
N ALA A 31 -14.93 9.39 -12.68
CA ALA A 31 -14.50 9.22 -14.07
C ALA A 31 -15.68 8.94 -14.99
N SER A 32 -16.57 8.00 -14.62
CA SER A 32 -17.76 7.69 -15.42
C SER A 32 -18.70 8.89 -15.57
N LEU A 33 -18.87 9.70 -14.51
CA LEU A 33 -19.69 10.91 -14.55
C LEU A 33 -19.09 11.94 -15.51
N VAL A 34 -17.78 12.17 -15.44
CA VAL A 34 -17.09 13.12 -16.34
C VAL A 34 -17.14 12.61 -17.79
N ILE A 35 -16.97 11.31 -18.02
CA ILE A 35 -17.15 10.70 -19.35
C ILE A 35 -18.54 11.00 -19.90
N LEU A 36 -19.59 10.78 -19.09
CA LEU A 36 -20.97 11.03 -19.52
C LEU A 36 -21.24 12.51 -19.82
N VAL A 37 -20.69 13.42 -19.01
CA VAL A 37 -20.77 14.87 -19.28
C VAL A 37 -20.04 15.20 -20.58
N GLY A 38 -18.85 14.66 -20.80
CA GLY A 38 -18.10 14.79 -22.04
C GLY A 38 -18.84 14.29 -23.26
N MET A 39 -19.58 13.19 -23.13
CA MET A 39 -20.41 12.67 -24.20
C MET A 39 -21.52 13.64 -24.64
N THR A 40 -21.90 14.60 -23.80
CA THR A 40 -22.88 15.63 -24.22
C THR A 40 -22.33 16.60 -25.25
N ALA A 41 -21.00 16.64 -25.47
CA ALA A 41 -20.38 17.43 -26.54
C ALA A 41 -20.90 17.06 -27.93
N TYR A 42 -21.42 15.83 -28.11
CA TYR A 42 -22.14 15.42 -29.31
C TYR A 42 -23.24 16.43 -29.71
N PHE A 43 -24.05 16.88 -28.75
CA PHE A 43 -25.14 17.83 -28.99
C PHE A 43 -24.66 19.24 -29.32
N PHE A 44 -23.41 19.56 -28.98
CA PHE A 44 -22.77 20.87 -29.24
C PHE A 44 -21.93 20.88 -30.51
N GLY A 45 -22.05 19.85 -31.35
CA GLY A 45 -21.42 19.81 -32.67
C GLY A 45 -20.06 19.12 -32.69
N LEU A 46 -19.79 18.15 -31.81
CA LEU A 46 -18.55 17.36 -31.83
C LEU A 46 -18.26 16.70 -33.19
N PHE A 47 -19.29 16.32 -33.95
CA PHE A 47 -19.15 15.80 -35.33
C PHE A 47 -19.76 16.75 -36.36
N SER A 48 -19.74 18.07 -36.11
CA SER A 48 -20.09 19.04 -37.15
C SER A 48 -19.03 19.01 -38.26
N ALA A 49 -19.39 19.48 -39.45
CA ALA A 49 -18.45 19.58 -40.58
C ALA A 49 -17.20 20.41 -40.25
N GLU A 50 -17.29 21.34 -39.29
CA GLU A 50 -16.19 22.15 -38.80
C GLU A 50 -15.31 21.38 -37.80
N ALA A 51 -15.93 20.57 -36.95
CA ALA A 51 -15.24 19.81 -35.91
C ALA A 51 -14.42 18.63 -36.48
N ILE A 52 -14.93 17.94 -37.51
CA ILE A 52 -14.24 16.82 -38.18
C ILE A 52 -12.96 17.30 -38.90
N LEU A 53 -12.85 18.59 -39.20
CA LEU A 53 -11.63 19.17 -39.77
C LEU A 53 -10.53 19.42 -38.72
N ALA A 54 -10.85 19.30 -37.43
CA ALA A 54 -9.86 19.40 -36.36
C ALA A 54 -9.09 18.08 -36.23
N GLU A 55 -7.78 18.18 -36.01
CA GLU A 55 -6.82 17.07 -36.03
C GLU A 55 -7.13 15.94 -35.02
N GLY A 56 -7.87 16.23 -33.94
CA GLY A 56 -8.16 15.29 -32.86
C GLY A 56 -9.55 14.65 -32.87
N ILE A 57 -10.40 15.00 -33.83
CA ILE A 57 -11.80 14.59 -33.89
C ILE A 57 -12.02 13.74 -35.13
N ASP A 58 -11.90 12.42 -34.95
CA ASP A 58 -12.19 11.44 -35.99
C ASP A 58 -13.58 10.84 -35.79
N ASP A 59 -14.30 10.61 -36.88
CA ASP A 59 -15.58 9.91 -36.93
C ASP A 59 -15.41 8.44 -37.37
N ALA A 60 -14.30 7.81 -36.97
CA ALA A 60 -13.91 6.48 -37.44
C ALA A 60 -14.96 5.39 -37.20
N MET A 61 -15.82 5.50 -36.18
CA MET A 61 -16.95 4.60 -35.92
C MET A 61 -18.32 5.16 -36.36
N GLY A 62 -18.33 6.15 -37.25
CA GLY A 62 -19.54 6.72 -37.86
C GLY A 62 -20.12 7.93 -37.15
N GLY A 63 -19.35 8.62 -36.30
CA GLY A 63 -19.76 9.86 -35.61
C GLY A 63 -20.82 9.61 -34.53
N GLY A 64 -20.77 8.46 -33.87
CA GLY A 64 -21.82 7.99 -32.96
C GLY A 64 -21.49 8.09 -31.46
N LEU A 65 -22.28 7.38 -30.65
CA LEU A 65 -22.08 7.28 -29.20
C LEU A 65 -20.70 6.70 -28.84
N LEU A 66 -20.18 5.77 -29.64
CA LEU A 66 -18.88 5.14 -29.41
C LEU A 66 -17.72 6.10 -29.67
N ASP A 67 -17.77 6.90 -30.73
CA ASP A 67 -16.74 7.92 -31.02
C ASP A 67 -16.76 9.02 -29.95
N THR A 68 -17.95 9.39 -29.48
CA THR A 68 -18.10 10.38 -28.41
C THR A 68 -17.58 9.86 -27.07
N LEU A 69 -17.85 8.58 -26.75
CA LEU A 69 -17.30 7.90 -25.58
C LEU A 69 -15.77 7.84 -25.67
N TRP A 70 -15.24 7.46 -26.82
CA TRP A 70 -13.81 7.38 -27.09
C TRP A 70 -13.14 8.76 -26.93
N TRP A 71 -13.70 9.79 -27.56
CA TRP A 71 -13.24 11.16 -27.45
C TRP A 71 -13.24 11.65 -26.00
N SER A 72 -14.31 11.42 -25.25
CA SER A 72 -14.40 11.83 -23.85
C SER A 72 -13.44 11.06 -22.95
N MET A 73 -13.22 9.77 -23.20
CA MET A 73 -12.25 8.95 -22.47
C MET A 73 -10.82 9.43 -22.74
N LYS A 74 -10.50 9.80 -24.00
CA LYS A 74 -9.20 10.35 -24.40
C LYS A 74 -8.82 11.55 -23.53
N HIS A 75 -9.74 12.49 -23.36
CA HIS A 75 -9.51 13.73 -22.59
C HIS A 75 -9.32 13.51 -21.08
N ILE A 76 -9.86 12.42 -20.54
CA ILE A 76 -9.71 12.11 -19.11
C ILE A 76 -8.37 11.43 -18.82
N LEU A 77 -7.96 10.53 -19.72
CA LEU A 77 -6.70 9.80 -19.60
C LEU A 77 -5.50 10.65 -20.02
N ASP A 78 -5.69 11.51 -21.00
CA ASP A 78 -4.68 12.43 -21.52
C ASP A 78 -5.25 13.85 -21.65
N PRO A 79 -4.97 14.74 -20.67
CA PRO A 79 -5.33 16.14 -20.76
C PRO A 79 -4.71 16.86 -21.97
N GLY A 80 -3.61 16.32 -22.53
CA GLY A 80 -2.96 16.81 -23.75
C GLY A 80 -3.82 16.71 -25.00
N ALA A 81 -4.84 15.84 -25.01
CA ALA A 81 -5.81 15.73 -26.11
C ALA A 81 -6.53 17.06 -26.42
N LEU A 82 -6.52 18.01 -25.49
CA LEU A 82 -7.06 19.35 -25.69
C LEU A 82 -6.44 20.06 -26.89
N SER A 83 -5.14 19.93 -27.13
CA SER A 83 -4.46 20.62 -28.23
C SER A 83 -4.94 20.14 -29.60
N GLU A 84 -5.46 18.92 -29.67
CA GLU A 84 -5.93 18.32 -30.91
C GLU A 84 -7.31 18.86 -31.35
N ASN A 85 -8.04 19.57 -30.47
CA ASN A 85 -9.35 20.15 -30.81
C ASN A 85 -9.26 21.60 -31.33
N TYR A 86 -8.07 22.05 -31.73
CA TYR A 86 -7.91 23.39 -32.29
C TYR A 86 -8.66 23.49 -33.61
N GLY A 87 -9.59 24.45 -33.71
CA GLY A 87 -10.48 24.59 -34.87
C GLY A 87 -11.88 24.00 -34.71
N ALA A 88 -12.15 23.27 -33.62
CA ALA A 88 -13.50 22.79 -33.30
C ALA A 88 -14.43 23.94 -32.83
N PRO A 89 -15.76 23.76 -32.89
CA PRO A 89 -16.72 24.74 -32.36
C PRO A 89 -16.43 25.10 -30.90
N ALA A 90 -16.67 26.36 -30.52
CA ALA A 90 -16.35 26.86 -29.18
C ALA A 90 -17.00 26.05 -28.04
N GLY A 91 -18.20 25.48 -28.29
CA GLY A 91 -18.86 24.57 -27.35
C GLY A 91 -18.05 23.29 -27.12
N VAL A 92 -17.56 22.66 -28.17
CA VAL A 92 -16.72 21.44 -28.10
C VAL A 92 -15.43 21.72 -27.35
N ILE A 93 -14.78 22.86 -27.63
CA ILE A 93 -13.55 23.26 -26.93
C ILE A 93 -13.80 23.46 -25.43
N LEU A 94 -14.95 24.04 -25.03
CA LEU A 94 -15.29 24.23 -23.62
C LEU A 94 -15.48 22.88 -22.89
N PHE A 95 -16.14 21.91 -23.53
CA PHE A 95 -16.27 20.56 -22.98
C PHE A 95 -14.94 19.82 -22.95
N ALA A 96 -14.09 19.98 -23.97
CA ALA A 96 -12.74 19.44 -24.01
C ALA A 96 -11.91 19.97 -22.84
N LEU A 97 -11.92 21.29 -22.63
CA LEU A 97 -11.26 21.96 -21.51
C LEU A 97 -11.75 21.41 -20.16
N PHE A 98 -13.06 21.33 -19.98
CA PHE A 98 -13.66 20.81 -18.75
C PHE A 98 -13.23 19.36 -18.48
N ASN A 99 -13.35 18.50 -19.49
CA ASN A 99 -12.95 17.09 -19.39
C ASN A 99 -11.46 16.93 -19.10
N SER A 100 -10.58 17.69 -19.76
CA SER A 100 -9.14 17.63 -19.54
C SER A 100 -8.75 18.07 -18.13
N ILE A 101 -9.38 19.12 -17.59
CA ILE A 101 -9.12 19.57 -16.21
C ILE A 101 -9.60 18.52 -15.21
N MET A 102 -10.82 18.00 -15.38
CA MET A 102 -11.34 16.94 -14.51
C MET A 102 -10.53 15.65 -14.64
N GLY A 103 -10.11 15.31 -15.86
CA GLY A 103 -9.21 14.21 -16.19
C GLY A 103 -7.90 14.28 -15.44
N LEU A 104 -7.24 15.46 -15.46
CA LEU A 104 -6.01 15.70 -14.72
C LEU A 104 -6.18 15.46 -13.22
N ILE A 105 -7.29 15.92 -12.63
CA ILE A 105 -7.60 15.73 -11.21
C ILE A 105 -7.80 14.24 -10.90
N ILE A 106 -8.60 13.54 -11.72
CA ILE A 106 -8.94 12.12 -11.53
C ILE A 106 -7.71 11.24 -11.70
N THR A 107 -6.96 11.43 -12.79
CA THR A 107 -5.74 10.67 -13.09
C THR A 107 -4.65 10.97 -12.06
N GLY A 108 -4.49 12.22 -11.63
CA GLY A 108 -3.57 12.60 -10.55
C GLY A 108 -3.92 11.93 -9.22
N ALA A 109 -5.22 11.89 -8.85
CA ALA A 109 -5.68 11.18 -7.66
C ALA A 109 -5.40 9.67 -7.78
N LEU A 110 -5.69 9.05 -8.93
CA LEU A 110 -5.41 7.64 -9.18
C LEU A 110 -3.93 7.30 -9.02
N ILE A 111 -3.05 8.10 -9.62
CA ILE A 111 -1.59 7.95 -9.47
C ILE A 111 -1.19 8.07 -8.00
N GLY A 112 -1.72 9.07 -7.28
CA GLY A 112 -1.46 9.24 -5.84
C GLY A 112 -1.82 8.00 -5.01
N PHE A 113 -2.97 7.39 -5.28
CA PHE A 113 -3.38 6.14 -4.63
C PHE A 113 -2.47 4.97 -5.00
N ILE A 114 -2.10 4.82 -6.27
CA ILE A 114 -1.18 3.77 -6.72
C ILE A 114 0.16 3.90 -6.01
N VAL A 115 0.73 5.12 -5.96
CA VAL A 115 2.01 5.38 -5.28
C VAL A 115 1.91 5.04 -3.80
N SER A 116 0.84 5.46 -3.12
CA SER A 116 0.62 5.14 -1.70
C SER A 116 0.48 3.63 -1.46
N ALA A 117 -0.24 2.92 -2.32
CA ALA A 117 -0.38 1.46 -2.23
C ALA A 117 0.97 0.75 -2.42
N ILE A 118 1.78 1.19 -3.38
CA ILE A 118 3.13 0.68 -3.60
C ILE A 118 4.02 0.96 -2.38
N GLN A 119 4.01 2.19 -1.85
CA GLN A 119 4.77 2.55 -0.66
C GLN A 119 4.38 1.69 0.54
N SER A 120 3.08 1.50 0.79
CA SER A 120 2.59 0.62 1.85
C SER A 120 3.06 -0.82 1.67
N ALA A 121 2.97 -1.37 0.45
CA ALA A 121 3.44 -2.72 0.17
C ALA A 121 4.97 -2.86 0.36
N MET A 122 5.73 -1.83 -0.03
CA MET A 122 7.18 -1.77 0.20
C MET A 122 7.52 -1.68 1.68
N GLU A 123 6.79 -0.88 2.45
CA GLU A 123 6.96 -0.80 3.90
C GLU A 123 6.68 -2.14 4.58
N ASP A 124 5.59 -2.82 4.21
CA ASP A 124 5.26 -4.14 4.74
C ASP A 124 6.35 -5.17 4.41
N ALA A 125 6.90 -5.12 3.19
CA ALA A 125 8.04 -5.95 2.81
C ALA A 125 9.29 -5.60 3.63
N ARG A 126 9.57 -4.31 3.85
CA ARG A 126 10.73 -3.81 4.62
C ARG A 126 10.68 -4.23 6.09
N ARG A 127 9.49 -4.18 6.71
CA ARG A 127 9.24 -4.60 8.09
C ARG A 127 9.40 -6.11 8.31
N GLY A 128 9.50 -6.89 7.22
CA GLY A 128 9.60 -8.34 7.32
C GLY A 128 8.29 -8.96 7.80
N SER A 129 7.14 -8.44 7.34
CA SER A 129 5.79 -8.94 7.68
C SER A 129 5.48 -10.34 7.14
N ALA A 130 6.44 -10.99 6.47
CA ALA A 130 6.31 -12.36 5.99
C ALA A 130 6.14 -13.36 7.16
N THR A 131 5.45 -14.45 6.88
CA THR A 131 5.32 -15.58 7.82
C THR A 131 6.50 -16.54 7.64
N ILE A 132 7.23 -16.79 8.72
CA ILE A 132 8.31 -17.77 8.76
C ILE A 132 7.73 -19.18 8.69
N ARG A 133 8.32 -20.02 7.83
CA ARG A 133 7.96 -21.44 7.69
C ARG A 133 9.11 -22.38 8.07
N GLU A 134 10.16 -21.84 8.69
CA GLU A 134 11.39 -22.55 9.07
C GLU A 134 11.19 -23.48 10.25
N ASN A 135 11.89 -24.62 10.24
CA ASN A 135 11.93 -25.59 11.34
C ASN A 135 13.30 -25.60 12.00
N GLY A 136 13.36 -25.69 13.32
CA GLY A 136 14.58 -25.79 14.11
C GLY A 136 15.42 -24.50 14.15
N HIS A 137 14.89 -23.37 13.70
CA HIS A 137 15.61 -22.09 13.67
C HIS A 137 15.84 -21.53 15.09
N TYR A 138 16.82 -20.63 15.23
CA TYR A 138 17.02 -19.87 16.46
C TYR A 138 16.11 -18.64 16.43
N LEU A 139 15.32 -18.42 17.47
CA LEU A 139 14.43 -17.27 17.58
C LEU A 139 14.94 -16.34 18.67
N ILE A 140 15.23 -15.09 18.31
CA ILE A 140 15.54 -14.01 19.25
C ILE A 140 14.31 -13.12 19.35
N LEU A 141 13.73 -13.04 20.54
CA LEU A 141 12.60 -12.17 20.86
C LEU A 141 13.15 -10.94 21.58
N GLY A 142 12.99 -9.77 20.97
CA GLY A 142 13.49 -8.51 21.47
C GLY A 142 14.87 -8.14 20.94
N TRP A 143 15.21 -6.85 20.99
CA TRP A 143 16.51 -6.32 20.61
C TRP A 143 17.06 -5.34 21.63
N ASN A 144 18.33 -5.52 22.01
CA ASN A 144 19.08 -4.57 22.82
C ASN A 144 20.59 -4.66 22.50
N ARG A 145 21.43 -3.90 23.22
CA ARG A 145 22.89 -3.87 23.00
C ARG A 145 23.57 -5.25 23.08
N LYS A 146 22.98 -6.23 23.77
CA LYS A 146 23.49 -7.60 23.87
C LYS A 146 23.09 -8.48 22.67
N GLY A 147 22.18 -8.02 21.81
CA GLY A 147 21.74 -8.76 20.62
C GLY A 147 22.92 -9.11 19.71
N ILE A 148 23.79 -8.14 19.41
CA ILE A 148 25.00 -8.36 18.61
C ILE A 148 25.93 -9.39 19.25
N VAL A 149 26.16 -9.31 20.57
CA VAL A 149 27.02 -10.25 21.29
C VAL A 149 26.48 -11.69 21.22
N ILE A 150 25.16 -11.86 21.28
CA ILE A 150 24.52 -13.17 21.14
C ILE A 150 24.66 -13.70 19.72
N LEU A 151 24.48 -12.85 18.71
CA LEU A 151 24.70 -13.26 17.32
C LEU A 151 26.16 -13.67 17.06
N GLU A 152 27.13 -12.95 17.64
CA GLU A 152 28.54 -13.34 17.57
C GLU A 152 28.80 -14.70 18.21
N LEU A 153 28.18 -14.97 19.36
CA LEU A 153 28.31 -16.27 20.03
C LEU A 153 27.72 -17.40 19.16
N LEU A 154 26.54 -17.19 18.58
CA LEU A 154 25.92 -18.16 17.67
C LEU A 154 26.78 -18.43 16.44
N ALA A 155 27.41 -17.38 15.88
CA ALA A 155 28.31 -17.52 14.75
C ALA A 155 29.59 -18.29 15.12
N LYS A 156 30.16 -18.03 16.31
CA LYS A 156 31.33 -18.78 16.83
C LYS A 156 31.03 -20.25 17.11
N LEU A 157 29.79 -20.56 17.52
CA LEU A 157 29.32 -21.93 17.71
C LEU A 157 29.08 -22.67 16.38
N GLY A 158 29.19 -21.99 15.24
CA GLY A 158 28.97 -22.59 13.92
C GLY A 158 27.49 -22.94 13.68
N ALA A 159 26.56 -22.15 14.23
CA ALA A 159 25.14 -22.36 14.00
C ALA A 159 24.81 -22.29 12.49
N THR A 160 24.42 -23.42 11.91
CA THR A 160 24.01 -23.53 10.50
C THR A 160 22.55 -23.13 10.28
N ASN A 161 21.76 -23.13 11.35
CA ASN A 161 20.33 -22.84 11.29
C ASN A 161 20.08 -21.33 11.14
N ARG A 162 18.98 -20.97 10.48
CA ARG A 162 18.55 -19.56 10.34
C ARG A 162 18.29 -18.95 11.71
N VAL A 163 18.63 -17.66 11.85
CA VAL A 163 18.40 -16.90 13.08
C VAL A 163 17.35 -15.83 12.77
N VAL A 164 16.18 -15.96 13.39
CA VAL A 164 15.05 -15.02 13.25
C VAL A 164 15.09 -14.07 14.44
N VAL A 165 14.97 -12.77 14.19
CA VAL A 165 14.90 -11.76 15.25
C VAL A 165 13.56 -11.05 15.15
N LEU A 166 12.71 -11.14 16.18
CA LEU A 166 11.45 -10.40 16.28
C LEU A 166 11.62 -9.26 17.28
N THR A 167 11.38 -8.01 16.88
CA THR A 167 11.57 -6.85 17.75
C THR A 167 10.53 -5.76 17.53
N GLU A 168 10.18 -5.00 18.57
CA GLU A 168 9.39 -3.78 18.46
C GLU A 168 10.24 -2.59 17.96
N THR A 169 11.57 -2.70 18.05
CA THR A 169 12.52 -1.70 17.56
C THR A 169 12.42 -1.57 16.04
N ASP A 170 12.75 -0.37 15.51
CA ASP A 170 12.84 -0.16 14.07
C ASP A 170 13.81 -1.17 13.43
N ILE A 171 13.30 -1.89 12.43
CA ILE A 171 14.03 -2.91 11.69
C ILE A 171 15.31 -2.35 11.05
N GLU A 172 15.29 -1.08 10.65
CA GLU A 172 16.43 -0.43 10.01
C GLU A 172 17.55 -0.16 11.01
N GLN A 173 17.21 0.13 12.25
CA GLN A 173 18.18 0.25 13.32
C GLN A 173 18.84 -1.11 13.57
N VAL A 174 18.06 -2.18 13.68
CA VAL A 174 18.59 -3.54 13.87
C VAL A 174 19.47 -3.98 12.70
N ARG A 175 19.04 -3.71 11.46
CA ARG A 175 19.85 -4.00 10.26
C ARG A 175 21.15 -3.19 10.25
N THR A 176 21.12 -1.94 10.72
CA THR A 176 22.32 -1.09 10.82
C THR A 176 23.27 -1.62 11.88
N ASP A 177 22.77 -2.00 13.06
CA ASP A 177 23.55 -2.62 14.13
C ASP A 177 24.24 -3.91 13.63
N ILE A 178 23.51 -4.76 12.91
CA ILE A 178 24.05 -6.00 12.32
C ILE A 178 25.12 -5.69 11.26
N ARG A 179 24.92 -4.67 10.42
CA ARG A 179 25.87 -4.27 9.37
C ARG A 179 27.16 -3.68 9.94
N GLN A 180 27.07 -2.94 11.04
CA GLN A 180 28.21 -2.36 11.76
C GLN A 180 28.92 -3.36 12.68
N GLY A 181 28.25 -4.48 12.99
CA GLY A 181 28.82 -5.56 13.80
C GLY A 181 29.95 -6.33 13.10
N PRO A 182 30.52 -7.34 13.78
CA PRO A 182 31.67 -8.06 13.25
C PRO A 182 31.37 -8.82 11.96
N TRP A 183 32.40 -9.00 11.13
CA TRP A 183 32.30 -9.72 9.86
C TRP A 183 31.74 -11.14 10.00
N LEU A 184 31.94 -11.77 11.17
CA LEU A 184 31.49 -13.11 11.50
C LEU A 184 29.96 -13.26 11.36
N LEU A 185 29.20 -12.18 11.56
CA LEU A 185 27.75 -12.16 11.41
C LEU A 185 27.29 -12.48 9.98
N LYS A 186 28.14 -12.27 8.97
CA LYS A 186 27.83 -12.60 7.56
C LYS A 186 27.73 -14.11 7.31
N GLN A 187 28.27 -14.94 8.21
CA GLN A 187 28.16 -16.39 8.13
C GLN A 187 26.75 -16.89 8.53
N LEU A 188 26.02 -16.09 9.30
CA LEU A 188 24.67 -16.42 9.74
C LEU A 188 23.62 -15.96 8.72
N THR A 189 22.61 -16.78 8.50
CA THR A 189 21.42 -16.36 7.75
C THR A 189 20.43 -15.68 8.70
N LEU A 190 20.54 -14.35 8.79
CA LEU A 190 19.76 -13.51 9.70
C LEU A 190 18.46 -13.03 9.03
N LEU A 191 17.34 -13.20 9.73
CA LEU A 191 16.02 -12.72 9.33
C LEU A 191 15.45 -11.79 10.40
N PRO A 192 15.80 -10.50 10.37
CA PRO A 192 15.23 -9.55 11.30
C PRO A 192 13.80 -9.20 10.82
N MET A 193 12.87 -9.14 11.76
CA MET A 193 11.45 -8.89 11.58
C MET A 193 10.95 -7.92 12.65
N GLN A 194 10.09 -7.00 12.25
CA GLN A 194 9.46 -6.06 13.17
C GLN A 194 8.10 -6.60 13.62
N GLY A 195 7.81 -6.52 14.91
CA GLY A 195 6.54 -6.94 15.50
C GLY A 195 6.63 -7.04 17.03
N SER A 196 5.47 -7.04 17.69
CA SER A 196 5.43 -7.11 19.15
C SER A 196 5.61 -8.54 19.66
N ILE A 197 6.54 -8.71 20.59
CA ILE A 197 6.79 -9.99 21.26
C ILE A 197 5.64 -10.40 22.21
N SER A 198 4.82 -9.43 22.63
CA SER A 198 3.70 -9.64 23.55
C SER A 198 2.40 -10.07 22.85
N VAL A 199 2.42 -10.24 21.53
CA VAL A 199 1.23 -10.59 20.74
C VAL A 199 1.37 -12.00 20.17
N ASN A 200 0.38 -12.83 20.46
CA ASN A 200 0.39 -14.25 20.06
C ASN A 200 0.45 -14.45 18.53
N SER A 201 -0.28 -13.64 17.75
CA SER A 201 -0.24 -13.74 16.28
C SER A 201 1.15 -13.49 15.69
N GLU A 202 1.96 -12.65 16.32
CA GLU A 202 3.34 -12.36 15.89
C GLU A 202 4.27 -13.52 16.23
N LEU A 203 4.13 -14.14 17.41
CA LEU A 203 4.86 -15.36 17.76
C LEU A 203 4.56 -16.52 16.80
N ARG A 204 3.30 -16.65 16.38
CA ARG A 204 2.88 -17.58 15.33
C ARG A 204 3.48 -17.24 13.97
N ARG A 205 3.51 -15.95 13.63
CA ARG A 205 4.08 -15.45 12.37
C ARG A 205 5.56 -15.78 12.24
N VAL A 206 6.31 -15.75 13.33
CA VAL A 206 7.74 -16.14 13.36
C VAL A 206 7.97 -17.62 13.63
N ALA A 207 6.90 -18.44 13.67
CA ALA A 207 6.97 -19.88 13.93
C ALA A 207 7.69 -20.25 15.24
N ALA A 208 7.38 -19.54 16.33
CA ALA A 208 7.98 -19.79 17.64
C ALA A 208 7.83 -21.25 18.13
N HIS A 209 6.77 -21.96 17.74
CA HIS A 209 6.55 -23.37 18.05
C HIS A 209 7.50 -24.34 17.35
N ARG A 210 8.14 -23.90 16.25
CA ARG A 210 9.09 -24.68 15.46
C ARG A 210 10.54 -24.27 15.72
N ALA A 211 10.77 -23.26 16.54
CA ALA A 211 12.11 -22.84 16.92
C ALA A 211 12.78 -23.94 17.77
N SER A 212 14.08 -24.18 17.55
CA SER A 212 14.85 -25.10 18.39
C SER A 212 15.20 -24.46 19.73
N HIS A 213 15.47 -23.15 19.70
CA HIS A 213 15.86 -22.36 20.86
C HIS A 213 15.23 -20.97 20.74
N ILE A 214 14.70 -20.47 21.86
CA ILE A 214 14.12 -19.14 21.97
C ILE A 214 14.95 -18.34 22.97
N ILE A 215 15.47 -17.19 22.55
CA ILE A 215 16.27 -16.28 23.36
C ILE A 215 15.45 -15.00 23.55
N LEU A 216 15.06 -14.71 24.78
CA LEU A 216 14.27 -13.53 25.11
C LEU A 216 15.16 -12.41 25.65
N LEU A 217 15.08 -11.24 25.02
CA LEU A 217 15.80 -10.03 25.35
C LEU A 217 14.81 -8.94 25.76
N SER A 218 15.14 -8.24 26.84
CA SER A 218 14.41 -7.04 27.23
C SER A 218 14.69 -5.91 26.23
N GLU A 219 13.62 -5.33 25.66
CA GLU A 219 13.68 -4.24 24.66
C GLU A 219 13.73 -2.85 25.28
N SER A 220 13.44 -2.69 26.57
CA SER A 220 13.36 -1.36 27.19
C SER A 220 14.72 -0.79 27.56
N LYS A 221 14.85 0.53 27.39
CA LYS A 221 16.01 1.28 27.87
C LYS A 221 15.98 1.55 29.38
N SER A 222 14.85 1.40 30.10
CA SER A 222 14.75 1.50 31.57
C SER A 222 13.34 1.17 32.13
N GLY A 223 13.25 0.44 33.25
CA GLY A 223 12.06 0.40 34.14
C GLY A 223 11.28 -0.93 34.21
N ALA A 224 10.46 -1.07 35.27
CA ALA A 224 9.64 -2.27 35.59
C ALA A 224 8.69 -2.75 34.47
N GLY A 225 8.38 -1.87 33.51
CA GLY A 225 7.58 -2.24 32.33
C GLY A 225 8.25 -3.26 31.41
N SER A 226 9.58 -3.35 31.41
CA SER A 226 10.30 -4.32 30.57
C SER A 226 10.19 -5.75 31.08
N ASP A 227 10.15 -5.89 32.40
CA ASP A 227 10.02 -7.19 33.03
C ASP A 227 8.59 -7.70 32.86
N LEU A 228 7.60 -6.79 32.88
CA LEU A 228 6.22 -7.12 32.58
C LEU A 228 6.03 -7.69 31.16
N THR A 229 6.63 -7.07 30.13
CA THR A 229 6.53 -7.59 28.75
C THR A 229 7.27 -8.91 28.60
N THR A 230 8.42 -9.07 29.26
CA THR A 230 9.19 -10.31 29.30
C THR A 230 8.37 -11.44 29.95
N ILE A 231 7.78 -11.20 31.13
CA ILE A 231 6.93 -12.16 31.85
C ILE A 231 5.70 -12.50 31.01
N LYS A 232 5.04 -11.51 30.42
CA LYS A 232 3.89 -11.74 29.53
C LYS A 232 4.25 -12.58 28.31
N THR A 233 5.42 -12.35 27.73
CA THR A 233 5.91 -13.15 26.60
C THR A 233 6.21 -14.58 27.04
N LEU A 234 6.83 -14.76 28.22
CA LEU A 234 7.08 -16.08 28.80
C LEU A 234 5.79 -16.84 29.11
N THR A 235 4.76 -16.18 29.63
CA THR A 235 3.46 -16.85 29.89
C THR A 235 2.77 -17.24 28.59
N LEU A 236 2.86 -16.40 27.55
CA LEU A 236 2.37 -16.75 26.20
C LEU A 236 3.11 -17.96 25.64
N LEU A 237 4.44 -17.98 25.73
CA LEU A 237 5.28 -19.13 25.33
C LEU A 237 4.97 -20.40 26.14
N ASN A 238 4.65 -20.29 27.43
CA ASN A 238 4.28 -21.47 28.20
C ASN A 238 2.86 -21.98 27.90
N SER A 239 1.95 -21.08 27.52
CA SER A 239 0.54 -21.44 27.28
C SER A 239 0.31 -22.35 26.06
N GLY A 240 1.32 -22.50 25.19
CA GLY A 240 1.21 -23.30 23.96
C GLY A 240 0.17 -22.79 22.96
N LEU A 241 -0.33 -21.55 23.14
CA LEU A 241 -1.41 -20.97 22.32
C LEU A 241 -0.93 -20.37 20.99
N TYR A 242 0.32 -20.60 20.58
CA TYR A 242 0.89 -20.11 19.32
C TYR A 242 0.90 -21.22 18.25
#